data_AF-A0A1J5P7Q6-F1
#
_entry.id   AF-A0A1J5P7Q6-F1
#
_cell.length_a   1.000
_cell.length_b   1.000
_cell.length_c   1.000
_cell.angle_alpha   90.00
_cell.angle_beta   90.00
_cell.angle_gamma   90.00
#
_symmetry.space_group_name_H-M   'P 1'
#
loop_
_entity.id
_entity.type
_entity.pdbx_description
1 polymer ?
#
loop_
_entity_poly.entity_id
_entity_poly.type
_entity_poly.pdbx_seq_one_letter_code
_entity_poly.pdbx_strand_id
1 'polypeptide(L)'
;MKANFVNGLKNGWRNYYYETGIVHSKMYFKNDTAEGIEYQYYENGSLNYRANLSKGKRYGDLYWYFKNGKLDSYAAFDVKEESFCLFEYDQTGKIIGMKGVVISYNIYSLNKKNYSTIVLNDDGYHRDIKYSNIKDLYITVATPPNVDVIVNADINNIHFKNLSIHDNSIKIPNVFMDKGPYKIFIDANMKDKSGKLIKGMKMRRIIHKE
;
A
#
# COMPACT_ATOMS: atom_id res chain seq x y z
N MET A 1 -27.68 -10.59 -8.13
CA MET A 1 -26.28 -10.40 -8.59
C MET A 1 -26.30 -10.12 -10.09
N LYS A 2 -25.79 -8.99 -10.57
CA LYS A 2 -25.54 -8.78 -12.01
C LYS A 2 -24.04 -9.02 -12.27
N ALA A 3 -23.72 -9.99 -13.13
CA ALA A 3 -22.36 -10.44 -13.35
C ALA A 3 -22.04 -10.54 -14.85
N ASN A 4 -21.03 -9.80 -15.32
CA ASN A 4 -20.47 -9.89 -16.68
C ASN A 4 -19.40 -11.00 -16.71
N PHE A 5 -19.70 -12.14 -17.29
CA PHE A 5 -18.73 -13.22 -17.47
C PHE A 5 -18.02 -13.04 -18.83
N VAL A 6 -16.69 -13.20 -18.84
CA VAL A 6 -15.89 -13.30 -20.07
C VAL A 6 -15.17 -14.63 -19.99
N ASN A 7 -15.41 -15.53 -20.96
CA ASN A 7 -14.87 -16.89 -21.02
C ASN A 7 -15.14 -17.74 -19.75
N GLY A 8 -16.29 -17.56 -19.11
CA GLY A 8 -16.65 -18.27 -17.88
C GLY A 8 -16.06 -17.69 -16.58
N LEU A 9 -15.17 -16.70 -16.66
CA LEU A 9 -14.56 -16.04 -15.51
C LEU A 9 -15.24 -14.70 -15.20
N LYS A 10 -15.33 -14.33 -13.92
CA LYS A 10 -15.79 -12.99 -13.51
C LYS A 10 -14.79 -11.94 -13.96
N ASN A 11 -15.28 -11.02 -14.78
CA ASN A 11 -14.54 -9.85 -15.22
C ASN A 11 -15.41 -8.59 -15.07
N GLY A 12 -14.78 -7.49 -14.67
CA GLY A 12 -15.44 -6.20 -14.46
C GLY A 12 -16.10 -6.03 -13.09
N TRP A 13 -16.91 -4.99 -12.97
CA TRP A 13 -17.60 -4.64 -11.73
C TRP A 13 -18.65 -5.67 -11.34
N ARG A 14 -18.81 -5.86 -10.02
CA ARG A 14 -19.84 -6.67 -9.37
C ARG A 14 -20.46 -5.88 -8.24
N ASN A 15 -21.78 -5.89 -8.21
CA ASN A 15 -22.55 -5.30 -7.12
C ASN A 15 -23.22 -6.41 -6.30
N TYR A 16 -23.12 -6.26 -4.99
CA TYR A 16 -23.86 -7.01 -3.99
C TYR A 16 -24.87 -6.06 -3.35
N TYR A 17 -26.02 -6.57 -2.97
CA TYR A 17 -27.17 -5.76 -2.56
C TYR A 17 -27.64 -6.21 -1.19
N TYR A 18 -28.13 -5.26 -0.39
CA TYR A 18 -28.98 -5.53 0.75
C TYR A 18 -30.31 -6.13 0.31
N GLU A 19 -31.07 -6.72 1.24
CA GLU A 19 -32.44 -7.20 1.00
C GLU A 19 -33.36 -6.07 0.51
N THR A 20 -33.09 -4.84 0.93
CA THR A 20 -33.78 -3.62 0.48
C THR A 20 -33.54 -3.27 -0.99
N GLY A 21 -32.61 -3.95 -1.66
CA GLY A 21 -32.20 -3.66 -3.04
C GLY A 21 -31.17 -2.55 -3.18
N ILE A 22 -30.71 -1.95 -2.08
CA ILE A 22 -29.62 -0.96 -2.06
C ILE A 22 -28.29 -1.67 -2.23
N VAL A 23 -27.33 -1.06 -2.93
CA VAL A 23 -25.99 -1.65 -3.12
C VAL A 23 -25.29 -1.73 -1.76
N HIS A 24 -24.97 -2.94 -1.32
CA HIS A 24 -24.16 -3.22 -0.13
C HIS A 24 -22.67 -3.06 -0.43
N SER A 25 -22.20 -3.63 -1.54
CA SER A 25 -20.79 -3.52 -1.93
C SER A 25 -20.59 -3.60 -3.44
N LYS A 26 -19.49 -3.00 -3.90
CA LYS A 26 -19.09 -2.96 -5.30
C LYS A 26 -17.60 -3.27 -5.42
N MET A 27 -17.25 -4.26 -6.22
CA MET A 27 -15.87 -4.73 -6.39
C MET A 27 -15.55 -5.04 -7.85
N TYR A 28 -14.33 -4.74 -8.28
CA TYR A 28 -13.86 -5.09 -9.61
C TYR A 28 -13.13 -6.44 -9.60
N PHE A 29 -13.43 -7.27 -10.60
CA PHE A 29 -12.79 -8.57 -10.79
C PHE A 29 -12.04 -8.61 -12.11
N LYS A 30 -10.88 -9.26 -12.11
CA LYS A 30 -10.09 -9.62 -13.29
C LYS A 30 -9.79 -11.11 -13.20
N ASN A 31 -10.31 -11.90 -14.14
CA ASN A 31 -10.15 -13.35 -14.19
C ASN A 31 -10.47 -14.03 -12.84
N ASP A 32 -11.67 -13.80 -12.31
CA ASP A 32 -12.17 -14.30 -11.01
C ASP A 32 -11.43 -13.80 -9.76
N THR A 33 -10.39 -12.99 -9.92
CA THR A 33 -9.65 -12.40 -8.80
C THR A 33 -10.07 -10.96 -8.60
N ALA A 34 -10.36 -10.57 -7.35
CA ALA A 34 -10.67 -9.18 -7.05
C ALA A 34 -9.39 -8.31 -7.20
N GLU A 35 -9.51 -7.22 -7.95
CA GLU A 35 -8.39 -6.35 -8.32
C GLU A 35 -8.89 -4.91 -8.42
N GLY A 36 -8.11 -3.93 -7.98
CA GLY A 36 -8.50 -2.51 -8.06
C GLY A 36 -9.18 -2.04 -6.79
N ILE A 37 -10.43 -1.56 -6.86
CA ILE A 37 -11.08 -0.90 -5.71
C ILE A 37 -12.34 -1.68 -5.28
N GLU A 38 -12.46 -1.92 -3.98
CA GLU A 38 -13.68 -2.31 -3.31
C GLU A 38 -14.35 -1.11 -2.65
N TYR A 39 -15.67 -1.04 -2.74
CA TYR A 39 -16.52 -0.12 -2.01
C TYR A 39 -17.55 -0.91 -1.19
N GLN A 40 -17.82 -0.46 0.03
CA GLN A 40 -18.97 -0.90 0.82
C GLN A 40 -19.78 0.33 1.25
N TYR A 41 -21.09 0.17 1.30
CA TYR A 41 -22.03 1.24 1.60
C TYR A 41 -22.84 0.90 2.84
N TYR A 42 -23.35 1.91 3.53
CA TYR A 42 -24.39 1.75 4.53
C TYR A 42 -25.74 1.48 3.85
N GLU A 43 -26.72 0.98 4.61
CA GLU A 43 -28.08 0.76 4.10
C GLU A 43 -28.78 2.04 3.63
N ASN A 44 -28.37 3.23 4.09
CA ASN A 44 -28.88 4.50 3.55
C ASN A 44 -28.23 4.88 2.20
N GLY A 45 -27.34 4.05 1.67
CA GLY A 45 -26.62 4.25 0.41
C GLY A 45 -25.36 5.10 0.51
N SER A 46 -25.01 5.67 1.67
CA SER A 46 -23.77 6.43 1.81
C SER A 46 -22.56 5.50 1.88
N LEU A 47 -21.41 5.97 1.40
CA LEU A 47 -20.18 5.19 1.41
C LEU A 47 -19.76 4.93 2.87
N ASN A 48 -19.54 3.67 3.21
CA ASN A 48 -19.03 3.23 4.51
C ASN A 48 -17.52 3.04 4.44
N TYR A 49 -17.05 2.40 3.36
CA TYR A 49 -15.68 1.94 3.27
C TYR A 49 -15.19 1.86 1.83
N ARG A 50 -13.91 2.15 1.62
CA ARG A 50 -13.21 1.97 0.34
C ARG A 50 -11.84 1.35 0.60
N ALA A 51 -11.46 0.34 -0.18
CA ALA A 51 -10.11 -0.22 -0.13
C ALA A 51 -9.56 -0.59 -1.49
N ASN A 52 -8.24 -0.49 -1.59
CA ASN A 52 -7.47 -1.02 -2.70
C ASN A 52 -7.24 -2.53 -2.50
N LEU A 53 -7.40 -3.28 -3.59
CA LEU A 53 -7.24 -4.72 -3.67
C LEU A 53 -6.20 -5.07 -4.74
N SER A 54 -5.30 -5.99 -4.40
CA SER A 54 -4.41 -6.64 -5.35
C SER A 54 -4.41 -8.14 -5.12
N LYS A 55 -4.65 -8.91 -6.18
CA LYS A 55 -4.69 -10.39 -6.14
C LYS A 55 -5.64 -10.93 -5.07
N GLY A 56 -6.80 -10.28 -4.91
CA GLY A 56 -7.83 -10.68 -3.94
C GLY A 56 -7.58 -10.26 -2.49
N LYS A 57 -6.49 -9.53 -2.21
CA LYS A 57 -6.10 -9.10 -0.86
C LYS A 57 -6.05 -7.60 -0.74
N ARG A 58 -6.20 -7.08 0.48
CA ARG A 58 -6.04 -5.63 0.73
C ARG A 58 -4.60 -5.21 0.52
N TYR A 59 -4.41 -4.12 -0.20
CA TYR A 59 -3.08 -3.58 -0.50
C TYR A 59 -3.15 -2.06 -0.68
N GLY A 60 -2.27 -1.32 0.00
CA GLY A 60 -2.25 0.13 -0.04
C GLY A 60 -3.36 0.74 0.82
N ASP A 61 -4.01 1.78 0.29
CA ASP A 61 -4.93 2.62 1.05
C ASP A 61 -6.28 1.99 1.34
N LEU A 62 -6.79 2.34 2.51
CA LEU A 62 -8.10 1.96 3.00
C LEU A 62 -8.72 3.11 3.79
N TYR A 63 -9.99 3.39 3.54
CA TYR A 63 -10.74 4.51 4.11
C TYR A 63 -12.04 4.03 4.73
N TRP A 64 -12.39 4.57 5.89
CA TRP A 64 -13.71 4.47 6.50
C TRP A 64 -14.36 5.84 6.59
N TYR A 65 -15.68 5.86 6.46
CA TYR A 65 -16.47 7.07 6.43
C TYR A 65 -17.64 6.94 7.41
N PHE A 66 -18.00 8.02 8.06
CA PHE A 66 -19.25 8.11 8.81
C PHE A 66 -20.46 8.05 7.87
N LYS A 67 -21.65 7.73 8.41
CA LYS A 67 -22.91 7.73 7.64
C LYS A 67 -23.23 9.05 6.94
N ASN A 68 -22.68 10.18 7.43
CA ASN A 68 -22.81 11.51 6.81
C ASN A 68 -21.81 11.76 5.66
N GLY A 69 -21.01 10.76 5.28
CA GLY A 69 -20.03 10.83 4.18
C GLY A 69 -18.68 11.44 4.54
N LYS A 70 -18.48 11.89 5.78
CA LYS A 70 -17.18 12.43 6.24
C LYS A 70 -16.20 11.31 6.52
N LEU A 71 -14.92 11.54 6.20
CA LEU A 71 -13.85 10.61 6.52
C LEU A 71 -13.74 10.44 8.04
N ASP A 72 -13.78 9.19 8.50
CA ASP A 72 -13.61 8.81 9.89
C ASP A 72 -12.16 8.39 10.15
N SER A 73 -11.67 7.44 9.36
CA SER A 73 -10.35 6.88 9.54
C SER A 73 -9.73 6.41 8.24
N TYR A 74 -8.41 6.28 8.25
CA TYR A 74 -7.59 5.84 7.14
C TYR A 74 -6.55 4.83 7.63
N ALA A 75 -6.32 3.77 6.86
CA ALA A 75 -5.24 2.82 7.10
C ALA A 75 -4.49 2.48 5.82
N ALA A 76 -3.29 1.92 5.98
CA ALA A 76 -2.50 1.40 4.87
C ALA A 76 -2.01 -0.02 5.16
N PHE A 77 -2.14 -0.90 4.16
CA PHE A 77 -1.79 -2.31 4.22
C PHE A 77 -0.66 -2.62 3.24
N ASP A 78 0.29 -3.46 3.63
CA ASP A 78 1.41 -3.79 2.77
C ASP A 78 1.23 -5.11 2.00
N VAL A 79 2.29 -5.58 1.36
CA VAL A 79 2.30 -6.81 0.55
C VAL A 79 2.06 -8.09 1.36
N LYS A 80 2.14 -8.04 2.70
CA LYS A 80 1.76 -9.13 3.61
C LYS A 80 0.35 -8.98 4.17
N GLU A 81 -0.41 -7.97 3.71
CA GLU A 81 -1.75 -7.66 4.22
C GLU A 81 -1.73 -7.21 5.69
N GLU A 82 -0.60 -6.71 6.17
CA GLU A 82 -0.44 -6.16 7.51
C GLU A 82 -0.66 -4.65 7.48
N SER A 83 -1.50 -4.14 8.40
CA SER A 83 -1.67 -2.70 8.58
C SER A 83 -0.43 -2.11 9.23
N PHE A 84 0.18 -1.12 8.58
CA PHE A 84 1.36 -0.42 9.10
C PHE A 84 1.07 1.04 9.48
N CYS A 85 -0.09 1.56 9.12
CA CYS A 85 -0.47 2.96 9.30
C CYS A 85 -1.95 3.06 9.69
N LEU A 86 -2.28 3.92 10.66
CA LEU A 86 -3.65 4.31 10.99
C LEU A 86 -3.71 5.80 11.28
N PHE A 87 -4.69 6.49 10.69
CA PHE A 87 -5.08 7.87 10.98
C PHE A 87 -6.55 7.91 11.40
N GLU A 88 -6.83 8.73 12.40
CA GLU A 88 -8.17 9.02 12.90
C GLU A 88 -8.47 10.51 12.69
N TYR A 89 -9.65 10.82 12.19
CA TYR A 89 -10.09 12.18 11.86
C TYR A 89 -11.34 12.54 12.64
N ASP A 90 -11.47 13.82 13.02
CA ASP A 90 -12.74 14.34 13.51
C ASP A 90 -13.70 14.70 12.37
N GLN A 91 -14.92 15.12 12.71
CA GLN A 91 -15.93 15.53 11.73
C GLN A 91 -15.59 16.81 10.95
N THR A 92 -14.47 17.49 11.24
CA THR A 92 -13.97 18.61 10.42
C THR A 92 -12.91 18.15 9.42
N GLY A 93 -12.46 16.89 9.52
CA GLY A 93 -11.35 16.36 8.74
C GLY A 93 -9.98 16.64 9.35
N LYS A 94 -9.92 17.12 10.60
CA LYS A 94 -8.67 17.32 11.32
C LYS A 94 -8.18 15.99 11.86
N ILE A 95 -6.88 15.74 11.76
CA ILE A 95 -6.24 14.55 12.33
C ILE A 95 -6.26 14.67 13.86
N ILE A 96 -6.85 13.68 14.51
CA ILE A 96 -6.94 13.58 15.98
C ILE A 96 -6.13 12.41 16.54
N GLY A 97 -5.74 11.46 15.71
CA GLY A 97 -4.94 10.31 16.11
C GLY A 97 -4.10 9.75 14.97
N MET A 98 -2.92 9.23 15.30
CA MET A 98 -2.07 8.48 14.37
C MET A 98 -1.36 7.34 15.09
N LYS A 99 -1.40 6.13 14.51
CA LYS A 99 -0.61 4.97 14.96
C LYS A 99 0.22 4.41 13.81
N GLY A 100 1.37 3.84 14.14
CA GLY A 100 2.26 3.21 13.16
C GLY A 100 3.16 4.20 12.40
N VAL A 101 3.41 3.86 11.13
CA VAL A 101 4.41 4.44 10.23
C VAL A 101 3.83 4.69 8.84
N VAL A 102 4.49 5.48 8.00
CA VAL A 102 4.00 5.79 6.63
C VAL A 102 4.69 5.05 5.51
N ILE A 103 5.70 4.26 5.83
CA ILE A 103 6.29 3.29 4.93
C ILE A 103 6.25 1.92 5.60
N SER A 104 5.96 0.88 4.83
CA SER A 104 5.98 -0.48 5.35
C SER A 104 7.40 -0.90 5.75
N TYR A 105 7.52 -1.73 6.78
CA TYR A 105 8.78 -2.39 7.15
C TYR A 105 9.19 -3.50 6.18
N ASN A 106 8.24 -3.99 5.36
CA ASN A 106 8.44 -4.99 4.35
C ASN A 106 8.82 -4.32 3.02
N ILE A 107 10.13 -4.12 2.80
CA ILE A 107 10.63 -3.85 1.45
C ILE A 107 10.53 -5.12 0.61
N TYR A 108 10.30 -4.97 -0.70
CA TYR A 108 10.10 -6.12 -1.57
C TYR A 108 10.70 -5.90 -2.96
N SER A 109 10.85 -6.97 -3.71
CA SER A 109 11.16 -6.95 -5.13
C SER A 109 10.17 -7.84 -5.89
N LEU A 110 10.21 -7.78 -7.21
CA LEU A 110 9.47 -8.70 -8.07
C LEU A 110 10.44 -9.72 -8.64
N ASN A 111 10.06 -11.00 -8.60
CA ASN A 111 10.78 -12.07 -9.26
C ASN A 111 10.76 -11.82 -10.78
N LYS A 112 11.94 -11.76 -11.40
CA LYS A 112 12.06 -11.49 -12.84
C LYS A 112 11.36 -12.53 -13.74
N LYS A 113 11.22 -13.79 -13.30
CA LYS A 113 10.69 -14.88 -14.13
C LYS A 113 9.16 -14.91 -14.18
N ASN A 114 8.51 -14.66 -13.06
CA ASN A 114 7.07 -14.87 -12.90
C ASN A 114 6.34 -13.67 -12.25
N TYR A 115 7.06 -12.57 -11.98
CA TYR A 115 6.53 -11.35 -11.37
C TYR A 115 5.86 -11.57 -9.99
N SER A 116 6.24 -12.64 -9.27
CA SER A 116 5.81 -12.83 -7.89
C SER A 116 6.52 -11.87 -6.95
N THR A 117 5.81 -11.34 -5.97
CA THR A 117 6.38 -10.50 -4.91
C THR A 117 7.33 -11.31 -4.03
N ILE A 118 8.51 -10.78 -3.77
CA ILE A 118 9.52 -11.33 -2.84
C ILE A 118 9.75 -10.29 -1.76
N VAL A 119 9.32 -10.56 -0.54
CA VAL A 119 9.66 -9.70 0.61
C VAL A 119 11.14 -9.89 0.94
N LEU A 120 11.87 -8.79 0.99
CA LEU A 120 13.30 -8.78 1.26
C LEU A 120 13.50 -8.65 2.78
N ASN A 121 13.57 -9.80 3.45
CA ASN A 121 13.81 -9.85 4.87
C ASN A 121 15.26 -9.43 5.19
N ASP A 122 15.39 -8.64 6.25
CA ASP A 122 16.65 -8.34 6.94
C ASP A 122 16.54 -9.00 8.31
N ASP A 123 17.13 -10.17 8.46
CA ASP A 123 17.05 -10.86 9.75
C ASP A 123 18.28 -10.61 10.61
N GLY A 124 19.25 -9.77 10.20
CA GLY A 124 20.41 -9.35 11.01
C GLY A 124 21.30 -10.47 11.57
N TYR A 125 20.88 -11.73 11.45
CA TYR A 125 21.35 -12.93 12.14
C TYR A 125 21.55 -14.08 11.16
N HIS A 126 20.77 -14.18 10.08
CA HIS A 126 20.98 -15.20 9.04
C HIS A 126 21.51 -14.53 7.76
N ARG A 127 22.85 -14.54 7.63
CA ARG A 127 23.55 -14.17 6.39
C ARG A 127 23.23 -15.09 5.19
N ASP A 128 22.31 -16.03 5.37
CA ASP A 128 22.01 -17.11 4.45
C ASP A 128 20.83 -16.81 3.52
N ILE A 129 19.98 -15.81 3.83
CA ILE A 129 18.92 -15.40 2.92
C ILE A 129 19.51 -14.53 1.82
N LYS A 130 19.56 -15.10 0.61
CA LYS A 130 20.14 -14.46 -0.56
C LYS A 130 19.17 -14.50 -1.73
N TYR A 131 19.22 -13.45 -2.54
CA TYR A 131 18.25 -13.24 -3.62
C TYR A 131 18.97 -13.22 -4.97
N SER A 132 18.62 -14.13 -5.88
CA SER A 132 19.30 -14.25 -7.19
C SER A 132 18.57 -13.54 -8.35
N ASN A 133 17.24 -13.37 -8.26
CA ASN A 133 16.40 -12.91 -9.38
C ASN A 133 15.65 -11.61 -9.08
N ILE A 134 16.30 -10.69 -8.36
CA ILE A 134 15.78 -9.36 -8.04
C ILE A 134 16.55 -8.27 -8.78
N LYS A 135 15.89 -7.15 -9.09
CA LYS A 135 16.49 -6.00 -9.78
C LYS A 135 16.06 -4.68 -9.17
N ASP A 136 14.79 -4.58 -8.83
CA ASP A 136 14.16 -3.35 -8.37
C ASP A 136 13.93 -3.42 -6.86
N LEU A 137 13.92 -2.28 -6.19
CA LEU A 137 13.40 -2.17 -4.83
C LEU A 137 12.02 -1.52 -4.88
N TYR A 138 11.08 -2.12 -4.15
CA TYR A 138 9.78 -1.58 -3.91
C TYR A 138 9.54 -1.40 -2.41
N ILE A 139 8.76 -0.38 -2.07
CA ILE A 139 8.27 -0.17 -0.72
C ILE A 139 6.85 0.38 -0.77
N THR A 140 5.97 -0.18 0.06
CA THR A 140 4.59 0.31 0.18
C THR A 140 4.58 1.56 1.05
N VAL A 141 3.85 2.58 0.60
CA VAL A 141 3.76 3.90 1.21
C VAL A 141 2.29 4.24 1.45
N ALA A 142 2.00 4.67 2.67
CA ALA A 142 0.71 5.22 3.03
C ALA A 142 0.55 6.61 2.40
N THR A 143 -0.60 6.91 1.80
CA THR A 143 -0.98 8.24 1.31
C THR A 143 -2.24 8.77 2.01
N PRO A 144 -2.15 9.10 3.31
CA PRO A 144 -3.27 9.63 4.09
C PRO A 144 -3.79 10.96 3.51
N PRO A 145 -5.12 11.20 3.52
CA PRO A 145 -5.69 12.47 3.08
C PRO A 145 -5.13 13.67 3.85
N ASN A 146 -4.89 14.76 3.12
CA ASN A 146 -4.37 16.04 3.65
C ASN A 146 -2.96 15.99 4.25
N VAL A 147 -2.19 14.94 3.95
CA VAL A 147 -0.82 14.77 4.42
C VAL A 147 0.08 14.42 3.23
N ASP A 148 1.11 15.21 3.03
CA ASP A 148 2.13 14.95 2.02
C ASP A 148 3.20 14.01 2.60
N VAL A 149 3.44 12.88 1.92
CA VAL A 149 4.48 11.92 2.31
C VAL A 149 5.67 12.07 1.37
N ILE A 150 6.82 12.42 1.92
CA ILE A 150 8.07 12.61 1.20
C ILE A 150 9.02 11.50 1.61
N VAL A 151 9.51 10.73 0.64
CA VAL A 151 10.41 9.62 0.88
C VAL A 151 11.72 9.83 0.13
N ASN A 152 12.83 9.65 0.84
CA ASN A 152 14.18 9.60 0.30
C ASN A 152 14.80 8.24 0.63
N ALA A 153 15.76 7.80 -0.17
CA ALA A 153 16.49 6.57 0.09
C ALA A 153 17.97 6.70 -0.25
N ASP A 154 18.82 6.02 0.52
CA ASP A 154 20.24 5.86 0.24
C ASP A 154 20.54 4.37 0.11
N ILE A 155 21.10 3.95 -1.04
CA ILE A 155 21.41 2.54 -1.30
C ILE A 155 22.85 2.44 -1.79
N ASN A 156 23.72 1.83 -0.98
CA ASN A 156 25.17 1.74 -1.27
C ASN A 156 25.79 3.09 -1.70
N ASN A 157 25.48 4.17 -0.97
CA ASN A 157 25.91 5.55 -1.23
C ASN A 157 25.30 6.21 -2.47
N ILE A 158 24.32 5.59 -3.13
CA ILE A 158 23.51 6.23 -4.17
C ILE A 158 22.30 6.88 -3.50
N HIS A 159 22.13 8.18 -3.73
CA HIS A 159 21.10 9.00 -3.09
C HIS A 159 19.88 9.18 -4.01
N PHE A 160 18.71 8.84 -3.52
CA PHE A 160 17.42 9.02 -4.18
C PHE A 160 16.57 9.99 -3.36
N LYS A 161 16.15 11.11 -3.97
CA LYS A 161 15.39 12.16 -3.29
C LYS A 161 14.01 12.32 -3.90
N ASN A 162 13.03 12.64 -3.05
CA ASN A 162 11.64 12.91 -3.43
C ASN A 162 11.07 11.82 -4.36
N LEU A 163 11.21 10.57 -3.92
CA LEU A 163 10.79 9.41 -4.69
C LEU A 163 9.29 9.48 -4.98
N SER A 164 8.92 9.29 -6.25
CA SER A 164 7.53 9.32 -6.70
C SER A 164 6.76 8.10 -6.19
N ILE A 165 5.56 8.36 -5.66
CA ILE A 165 4.65 7.33 -5.16
C ILE A 165 3.58 7.07 -6.24
N HIS A 166 3.45 5.82 -6.66
CA HIS A 166 2.45 5.35 -7.62
C HIS A 166 1.76 4.11 -7.04
N ASP A 167 0.43 4.11 -7.02
CA ASP A 167 -0.38 2.98 -6.52
C ASP A 167 0.09 2.48 -5.14
N ASN A 168 0.28 3.41 -4.20
CA ASN A 168 0.80 3.16 -2.85
C ASN A 168 2.19 2.53 -2.79
N SER A 169 2.98 2.66 -3.86
CA SER A 169 4.33 2.12 -3.94
C SER A 169 5.34 3.12 -4.46
N ILE A 170 6.54 3.05 -3.90
CA ILE A 170 7.74 3.59 -4.55
C ILE A 170 8.45 2.44 -5.24
N LYS A 171 8.94 2.71 -6.45
CA LYS A 171 9.83 1.83 -7.20
C LYS A 171 11.18 2.51 -7.42
N ILE A 172 12.25 1.84 -7.01
CA ILE A 172 13.63 2.19 -7.40
C ILE A 172 14.12 1.12 -8.38
N PRO A 173 14.13 1.42 -9.70
CA PRO A 173 14.45 0.42 -10.71
C PRO A 173 15.96 0.12 -10.75
N ASN A 174 16.31 -1.11 -11.10
CA ASN A 174 17.68 -1.56 -11.38
C ASN A 174 18.69 -1.19 -10.28
N VAL A 175 18.30 -1.29 -9.02
CA VAL A 175 19.20 -1.01 -7.88
C VAL A 175 20.02 -2.23 -7.48
N PHE A 176 19.44 -3.43 -7.61
CA PHE A 176 20.12 -4.68 -7.31
C PHE A 176 20.77 -5.25 -8.58
N MET A 177 21.86 -4.64 -9.04
CA MET A 177 22.55 -5.03 -10.28
C MET A 177 23.64 -6.08 -10.05
N ASP A 178 24.48 -5.88 -9.05
CA ASP A 178 25.64 -6.72 -8.78
C ASP A 178 25.40 -7.68 -7.61
N LYS A 179 26.26 -8.69 -7.48
CA LYS A 179 26.26 -9.57 -6.31
C LYS A 179 26.82 -8.83 -5.10
N GLY A 180 26.29 -9.16 -3.93
CA GLY A 180 26.83 -8.67 -2.66
C GLY A 180 25.81 -7.91 -1.81
N PRO A 181 26.30 -7.24 -0.75
CA PRO A 181 25.44 -6.57 0.21
C PRO A 181 24.95 -5.21 -0.31
N TYR A 182 23.68 -4.93 -0.04
CA TYR A 182 23.01 -3.66 -0.27
C TYR A 182 22.60 -3.07 1.07
N LYS A 183 23.30 -2.01 1.48
CA LYS A 183 22.93 -1.20 2.65
C LYS A 183 21.89 -0.18 2.19
N ILE A 184 20.67 -0.34 2.67
CA ILE A 184 19.52 0.47 2.29
C ILE A 184 19.11 1.30 3.51
N PHE A 185 18.98 2.61 3.31
CA PHE A 185 18.42 3.54 4.28
C PHE A 185 17.25 4.24 3.62
N ILE A 186 16.11 4.35 4.31
CA ILE A 186 14.93 5.04 3.81
C ILE A 186 14.50 6.03 4.89
N ASP A 187 14.30 7.29 4.50
CA ASP A 187 13.80 8.36 5.33
C ASP A 187 12.46 8.85 4.76
N ALA A 188 11.40 8.74 5.56
CA ALA A 188 10.06 9.13 5.18
C ALA A 188 9.54 10.19 6.15
N ASN A 189 9.10 11.32 5.60
CA ASN A 189 8.60 12.45 6.35
C ASN A 189 7.18 12.80 5.90
N MET A 190 6.34 13.14 6.87
CA MET A 190 4.99 13.64 6.63
C MET A 190 4.92 15.13 6.86
N LYS A 191 4.27 15.84 5.96
CA LYS A 191 3.98 17.26 6.11
C LYS A 191 2.49 17.51 6.00
N ASP A 192 1.98 18.46 6.76
CA ASP A 192 0.63 18.97 6.54
C ASP A 192 0.59 19.89 5.31
N LYS A 193 -0.61 20.35 4.93
CA LYS A 193 -0.80 21.25 3.78
C LYS A 193 -0.05 22.60 3.89
N SER A 194 0.40 23.00 5.08
CA SER A 194 1.22 24.21 5.25
C SER A 194 2.72 23.92 5.05
N GLY A 195 3.09 22.66 4.85
CA GLY A 195 4.47 22.20 4.75
C GLY A 195 5.12 21.91 6.11
N LYS A 196 4.38 22.03 7.22
CA LYS A 196 4.90 21.74 8.56
C LYS A 196 5.07 20.24 8.74
N LEU A 197 6.23 19.84 9.26
CA LEU A 197 6.53 18.45 9.58
C LEU A 197 5.58 17.93 10.66
N ILE A 198 4.87 16.85 10.37
CA ILE A 198 4.00 16.12 11.31
C ILE A 198 4.79 15.04 12.03
N LYS A 199 5.52 14.19 11.29
CA LYS A 199 6.31 13.07 11.82
C LYS A 199 7.30 12.59 10.76
N GLY A 200 8.43 12.04 11.21
CA GLY A 200 9.40 11.34 10.38
C GLY A 200 9.62 9.90 10.83
N MET A 201 10.12 9.07 9.93
CA MET A 201 10.54 7.70 10.17
C MET A 201 11.79 7.40 9.36
N LYS A 202 12.74 6.70 9.97
CA LYS A 202 13.90 6.14 9.29
C LYS A 202 13.90 4.63 9.39
N MET A 203 14.28 3.97 8.32
CA MET A 203 14.48 2.52 8.25
C MET A 203 15.86 2.21 7.68
N ARG A 204 16.49 1.18 8.21
CA ARG A 204 17.75 0.62 7.70
C ARG A 204 17.60 -0.87 7.44
N ARG A 205 18.13 -1.35 6.31
CA ARG A 205 18.14 -2.76 5.92
C ARG A 205 19.47 -3.15 5.30
N ILE A 206 19.87 -4.41 5.43
CA ILE A 206 20.95 -5.00 4.64
C ILE A 206 20.41 -6.21 3.88
N ILE A 207 20.49 -6.17 2.55
CA ILE A 207 20.03 -7.24 1.67
C ILE A 207 21.22 -7.84 0.92
N HIS A 208 21.29 -9.17 0.80
CA HIS A 208 22.36 -9.85 0.07
C HIS A 208 21.85 -10.41 -1.25
N LYS A 209 22.41 -9.93 -2.38
CA LYS A 209 22.12 -10.45 -3.72
C LYS A 209 23.15 -11.49 -4.14
N GLU A 210 22.69 -12.57 -4.75
CA GLU A 210 23.48 -13.69 -5.30
C GLU A 210 23.64 -13.67 -6.81
#